data_AF-A0A4V1XZX2-F1
#
_entry.id   AF-A0A4V1XZX2-F1
#
_cell.length_a   1.000
_cell.length_b   1.000
_cell.length_c   1.000
_cell.angle_alpha   90.00
_cell.angle_beta   90.00
_cell.angle_gamma   90.00
#
_symmetry.space_group_name_H-M   'P 1'
#
loop_
_entity.id
_entity.type
_entity.pdbx_description
1 polymer ?
#
loop_
_entity_poly.entity_id
_entity_poly.type
_entity_poly.pdbx_seq_one_letter_code
_entity_poly.pdbx_strand_id
1 'polypeptide(L)'
;MADDLFEHPRLAQVYDALDRDRSDLDVYAAIAGELGAASVLDLGCGTGTFALLLADRGLEVTGVDPAGSSLDVARLAVTDVRDAPDRPGRELVFVARRH
;
A
#
# COMPACT_ATOMS: atom_id res chain seq x y z
N MET A 1 4.56 0.30 18.55
CA MET A 1 4.92 -1.04 18.05
C MET A 1 3.85 -1.42 17.04
N ALA A 2 4.22 -1.98 15.89
CA ALA A 2 3.23 -2.62 15.04
C ALA A 2 2.61 -3.78 15.84
N ASP A 3 1.31 -3.99 15.69
CA ASP A 3 0.64 -5.13 16.31
C ASP A 3 1.19 -6.42 15.68
N ASP A 4 1.52 -7.44 16.50
CA ASP A 4 2.18 -8.68 16.04
C ASP A 4 1.37 -9.39 14.95
N LEU A 5 0.06 -9.12 14.89
CA LEU A 5 -0.88 -9.62 13.89
C LEU A 5 -0.47 -9.25 12.44
N PHE A 6 0.06 -8.05 12.22
CA PHE A 6 0.40 -7.52 10.89
C PHE A 6 1.86 -7.78 10.49
N GLU A 7 2.68 -8.26 11.43
CA GLU A 7 4.06 -8.68 11.17
C GLU A 7 4.17 -10.17 10.85
N HIS A 8 3.13 -10.96 11.11
CA HIS A 8 3.18 -12.40 10.90
C HIS A 8 3.04 -12.77 9.41
N PRO A 9 4.08 -13.31 8.74
CA PRO A 9 4.10 -13.44 7.28
C PRO A 9 2.96 -14.28 6.69
N ARG A 10 2.55 -15.33 7.40
CA ARG A 10 1.42 -16.17 6.97
C ARG A 10 0.08 -15.45 7.04
N LEU A 11 -0.09 -14.48 7.95
CA LEU A 11 -1.33 -13.72 8.07
C LEU A 11 -1.39 -12.65 6.99
N ALA A 12 -0.30 -11.92 6.76
CA ALA A 12 -0.21 -10.94 5.66
C ALA A 12 -0.52 -11.57 4.30
N GLN A 13 -0.02 -12.79 4.02
CA GLN A 13 -0.27 -13.49 2.75
C GLN A 13 -1.73 -13.84 2.49
N VAL A 14 -2.54 -14.05 3.53
CA VAL A 14 -3.95 -14.45 3.38
C VAL A 14 -4.92 -13.31 3.64
N TYR A 15 -4.43 -12.18 4.15
CA TYR A 15 -5.26 -11.05 4.57
C TYR A 15 -6.19 -10.56 3.45
N ASP A 16 -5.64 -10.19 2.30
CA ASP A 16 -6.43 -9.72 1.15
C ASP A 16 -7.37 -10.78 0.59
N ALA A 17 -7.00 -12.07 0.70
CA ALA A 17 -7.84 -13.17 0.23
C ALA A 17 -9.07 -13.41 1.14
N LEU A 18 -8.94 -13.11 2.43
CA LEU A 18 -10.01 -13.17 3.41
C LEU A 18 -10.90 -11.93 3.36
N ASP A 19 -10.32 -10.77 3.03
CA ASP A 19 -11.03 -9.49 2.90
C ASP A 19 -11.06 -9.00 1.44
N ARG A 20 -11.78 -9.76 0.60
CA ARG A 20 -11.80 -9.54 -0.85
C ARG A 20 -12.65 -8.36 -1.32
N ASP A 21 -13.63 -7.94 -0.53
CA ASP A 21 -14.49 -6.82 -0.89
C ASP A 21 -13.86 -5.53 -0.36
N ARG A 22 -13.18 -4.83 -1.25
CA ARG A 22 -12.56 -3.52 -0.98
C ARG A 22 -13.26 -2.37 -1.72
N SER A 23 -14.56 -2.51 -1.95
CA SER A 23 -15.40 -1.44 -2.54
C SER A 23 -15.46 -0.19 -1.66
N ASP A 24 -15.13 -0.31 -0.37
CA ASP A 24 -14.93 0.81 0.55
C ASP A 24 -13.89 1.82 0.04
N LEU A 25 -12.90 1.36 -0.72
CA LEU A 25 -11.82 2.19 -1.27
C LEU A 25 -12.25 3.08 -2.44
N ASP A 26 -13.33 2.73 -3.15
CA ASP A 26 -13.76 3.48 -4.34
C ASP A 26 -14.19 4.91 -3.99
N VAL A 27 -14.71 5.13 -2.78
CA VAL A 27 -15.07 6.47 -2.29
C VAL A 27 -13.83 7.36 -2.21
N TYR A 28 -12.71 6.84 -1.71
CA TYR A 28 -11.47 7.60 -1.59
C TYR A 28 -10.81 7.83 -2.96
N ALA A 29 -10.89 6.84 -3.87
CA ALA A 29 -10.44 7.00 -5.24
C ALA A 29 -11.25 8.07 -5.99
N ALA A 30 -12.56 8.15 -5.76
CA ALA A 30 -13.40 9.20 -6.32
C ALA A 30 -12.97 10.59 -5.83
N ILE A 31 -12.71 10.75 -4.53
CA ILE A 31 -12.20 12.03 -3.96
C ILE A 31 -10.89 12.44 -4.63
N ALA A 32 -9.94 11.52 -4.82
CA ALA A 32 -8.69 11.83 -5.51
C ALA A 32 -8.92 12.34 -6.95
N GLY A 33 -9.88 11.74 -7.66
CA GLY A 33 -10.30 12.18 -8.99
C GLY A 33 -10.98 13.56 -9.00
N GLU A 34 -11.89 13.80 -8.05
CA GLU A 34 -12.59 15.09 -7.90
C GLU A 34 -11.62 16.25 -7.60
N LEU A 35 -10.58 15.97 -6.82
CA LEU A 35 -9.52 16.94 -6.51
C LEU A 35 -8.54 17.14 -7.69
N GLY A 36 -8.64 16.34 -8.75
CA GLY A 36 -7.68 16.36 -9.85
C GLY A 36 -6.27 15.99 -9.40
N ALA A 37 -6.14 15.10 -8.41
CA ALA A 37 -4.86 14.74 -7.85
C ALA A 37 -3.96 14.05 -8.89
N ALA A 38 -2.74 14.54 -9.04
CA ALA A 38 -1.71 13.87 -9.85
C ALA A 38 -0.94 12.83 -9.04
N SER A 39 -0.90 12.97 -7.70
CA SER A 39 -0.18 12.07 -6.81
C SER A 39 -0.88 11.90 -5.46
N VAL A 40 -0.67 10.74 -4.84
CA VAL A 40 -1.25 10.35 -3.54
C VAL A 40 -0.18 9.72 -2.63
N LEU A 41 -0.25 10.06 -1.34
CA LEU A 41 0.48 9.38 -0.26
C LEU A 41 -0.49 8.50 0.53
N ASP A 42 -0.24 7.19 0.54
CA ASP A 42 -1.01 6.19 1.27
C ASP A 42 -0.27 5.80 2.56
N LEU A 43 -0.81 6.20 3.71
CA LEU A 43 -0.22 5.96 5.03
C LEU A 43 -0.89 4.76 5.69
N GLY A 44 -0.11 3.74 6.06
CA GLY A 44 -0.66 2.45 6.49
C GLY A 44 -1.17 1.64 5.31
N CYS A 45 -0.41 1.65 4.21
CA CYS A 45 -0.82 1.11 2.91
C CYS A 45 -0.84 -0.44 2.86
N GLY A 46 -0.34 -1.12 3.91
CA GLY A 46 -0.38 -2.57 4.04
C GLY A 46 0.23 -3.30 2.86
N THR A 47 -0.53 -4.23 2.29
CA THR A 47 -0.15 -5.04 1.12
C THR A 47 -0.22 -4.28 -0.21
N GLY A 48 -0.63 -3.01 -0.20
CA GLY A 48 -0.65 -2.14 -1.37
C GLY A 48 -1.92 -2.19 -2.21
N THR A 49 -2.99 -2.82 -1.73
CA THR A 49 -4.28 -2.92 -2.44
C THR A 49 -4.81 -1.56 -2.92
N PHE A 50 -4.82 -0.54 -2.05
CA PHE A 50 -5.31 0.79 -2.43
C PHE A 50 -4.36 1.52 -3.37
N ALA A 51 -3.05 1.40 -3.15
CA ALA A 51 -2.05 1.99 -4.01
C ALA A 51 -2.11 1.45 -5.45
N LEU A 52 -2.34 0.15 -5.63
CA LEU A 52 -2.56 -0.46 -6.94
C LEU A 52 -3.84 0.05 -7.60
N LEU A 53 -4.93 0.13 -6.83
CA LEU A 53 -6.21 0.64 -7.30
C LEU A 53 -6.11 2.09 -7.82
N LEU A 54 -5.36 2.95 -7.14
CA LEU A 54 -5.10 4.33 -7.57
C LEU A 54 -4.13 4.40 -8.75
N ALA A 55 -3.10 3.54 -8.77
CA ALA A 55 -2.17 3.46 -9.89
C ALA A 55 -2.85 3.00 -11.18
N ASP A 56 -3.78 2.04 -11.12
CA ASP A 56 -4.61 1.62 -12.26
C ASP A 56 -5.53 2.74 -12.78
N ARG A 57 -5.79 3.76 -11.96
CA ARG A 57 -6.51 4.99 -12.37
C ARG A 57 -5.57 6.10 -12.86
N GLY A 58 -4.27 5.82 -13.00
CA GLY A 58 -3.27 6.73 -13.56
C GLY A 58 -2.64 7.71 -12.55
N LEU A 59 -2.84 7.52 -11.25
CA LEU A 59 -2.21 8.35 -10.22
C LEU A 59 -0.79 7.85 -9.89
N GLU A 60 0.09 8.78 -9.54
CA GLU A 60 1.37 8.43 -8.92
C GLU A 60 1.17 8.17 -7.42
N VAL A 61 1.48 6.96 -6.94
CA VAL A 61 1.24 6.61 -5.54
C VAL A 61 2.53 6.28 -4.80
N THR A 62 2.69 6.86 -3.63
CA THR A 62 3.70 6.47 -2.64
C THR A 62 2.99 5.88 -1.43
N GLY A 63 3.30 4.64 -1.07
CA GLY A 63 2.80 3.97 0.12
C GLY A 63 3.85 3.90 1.23
N VAL A 64 3.43 4.02 2.49
CA VAL A 64 4.29 3.84 3.67
C VAL A 64 3.61 2.92 4.67
N ASP A 65 4.28 1.86 5.10
CA ASP A 65 3.80 0.98 6.16
C ASP A 65 4.98 0.51 7.06
N PRO A 66 4.78 0.41 8.39
CA PRO A 66 5.77 -0.20 9.27
C PRO A 66 5.81 -1.74 9.20
N ALA A 67 4.74 -2.40 8.76
CA ALA A 67 4.63 -3.86 8.78
C ALA A 67 5.42 -4.50 7.63
N GLY A 68 6.64 -4.97 7.93
CA GLY A 68 7.54 -5.53 6.93
C GLY A 68 6.93 -6.70 6.15
N SER A 69 6.13 -7.53 6.82
CA SER A 69 5.50 -8.69 6.18
C SER A 69 4.44 -8.34 5.15
N SER A 70 3.69 -7.25 5.35
CA SER A 70 2.75 -6.72 4.36
C SER A 70 3.48 -6.16 3.14
N LEU A 71 4.64 -5.55 3.36
CA LEU A 71 5.46 -4.96 2.33
C LEU A 71 6.15 -6.01 1.46
N ASP A 72 6.48 -7.18 2.01
CA ASP A 72 6.92 -8.34 1.23
C ASP A 72 5.83 -8.82 0.26
N VAL A 73 4.56 -8.79 0.67
CA VAL A 73 3.43 -9.06 -0.23
C VAL A 73 3.30 -7.95 -1.28
N ALA A 74 3.40 -6.68 -0.87
CA ALA A 74 3.36 -5.54 -1.78
C ALA A 74 4.47 -5.62 -2.85
N ARG A 75 5.71 -6.01 -2.49
CA ARG A 75 6.84 -6.20 -3.41
C ARG A 75 6.54 -7.18 -4.55
N LEU A 76 5.64 -8.14 -4.35
CA LEU A 76 5.22 -9.07 -5.41
C LEU A 76 4.28 -8.39 -6.43
N ALA A 77 3.66 -7.28 -6.05
CA ALA A 77 2.61 -6.61 -6.81
C ALA A 77 3.02 -5.21 -7.32
N VAL A 78 4.00 -4.54 -6.70
CA VAL A 78 4.45 -3.17 -7.02
C VAL A 78 5.88 -3.13 -7.57
N THR A 79 6.21 -2.03 -8.24
CA THR A 79 7.45 -1.90 -9.03
C THR A 79 8.70 -1.55 -8.22
N ASP A 80 8.59 -0.88 -7.07
CA ASP A 80 9.74 -0.47 -6.25
C ASP A 80 9.38 -0.32 -4.76
N VAL A 81 10.28 -0.76 -3.88
CA VAL A 81 10.14 -0.69 -2.42
C VAL A 81 11.50 -0.46 -1.77
N ARG A 82 11.60 0.57 -0.93
CA ARG A 82 12.82 1.11 -0.31
C ARG A 82 12.67 1.23 1.20
N ASP A 83 13.78 1.31 1.92
CA ASP A 83 13.75 1.70 3.34
C ASP A 83 13.34 3.17 3.50
N ALA A 84 12.57 3.46 4.55
CA ALA A 84 12.33 4.82 4.98
C ALA A 84 13.65 5.47 5.45
N PRO A 85 14.03 6.64 4.92
CA PRO A 85 15.34 7.24 5.21
C PRO A 85 15.49 7.68 6.67
N ASP A 86 14.39 8.01 7.37
CA ASP A 86 14.40 8.40 8.78
C ASP A 86 14.34 7.20 9.75
N ARG A 87 13.90 6.02 9.29
CA ARG A 87 13.75 4.80 10.11
C ARG A 87 14.12 3.52 9.35
N PRO A 88 15.40 3.37 8.96
CA PRO A 88 15.86 2.21 8.21
C PRO A 88 15.63 0.91 8.97
N GLY A 89 15.17 -0.13 8.27
CA GLY A 89 14.89 -1.45 8.85
C GLY A 89 13.67 -1.51 9.77
N ARG A 90 12.88 -0.43 9.87
CA ARG A 90 11.65 -0.37 10.69
C ARG A 90 10.42 0.06 9.91
N GLU A 91 10.60 0.81 8.83
CA GLU A 91 9.54 1.27 7.94
C GLU A 91 10.04 1.15 6.51
N LEU A 92 9.20 0.62 5.62
CA LEU A 92 9.50 0.64 4.19
C LEU A 92 8.52 1.59 3.49
N VAL A 93 9.06 2.27 2.50
CA VAL A 93 8.34 3.12 1.56
C VAL A 93 8.26 2.37 0.24
N PHE A 94 7.08 2.21 -0.33
CA PHE A 94 6.95 1.72 -1.69
C PHE A 94 6.39 2.76 -2.63
N VAL A 95 6.77 2.62 -3.90
CA VAL A 95 6.31 3.49 -4.97
C VAL A 95 5.64 2.61 -6.02
N ALA A 96 4.35 2.83 -6.20
CA ALA A 96 3.56 2.16 -7.22
C ALA A 96 3.30 3.16 -8.35
N ARG A 97 3.73 2.80 -9.56
CA ARG A 97 3.37 3.49 -10.80
C ARG A 97 2.95 2.44 -11.81
N ARG A 98 1.79 2.63 -12.43
CA ARG A 98 1.41 1.91 -13.65
C ARG A 98 1.41 2.89 -14.81
N HIS A 99 2.02 2.46 -15.91
CA HIS A 99 2.09 3.20 -17.18
C HIS A 99 0.87 2.90 -18.04
#